data_AF-A0A9D9T9W5-F1
#
_entry.id   AF-A0A9D9T9W5-F1
#
_cell.length_a   1.000
_cell.length_b   1.000
_cell.length_c   1.000
_cell.angle_alpha   90.00
_cell.angle_beta   90.00
_cell.angle_gamma   90.00
#
_symmetry.space_group_name_H-M   'P 1'
#
loop_
_entity.id
_entity.type
_entity.pdbx_description
1 polymer ?
#
loop_
_entity_poly.entity_id
_entity_poly.type
_entity_poly.pdbx_seq_one_letter_code
_entity_poly.pdbx_strand_id
1 'polypeptide(L)'
;MTAALSSRSTKKAPQLALRLGALPDCAIDWCDGVGIVYLGRELRVRLGTAHTVAALEGENLHLPLPPEASARQIQDSAEAWLRQQCVAYVETLFAQNQNRQLVLVTRRSPQVLLSFAARAPWISVDDANTVRCNWRLIAQAPQTIAQHADKALRQLSALRQTNTTVDMFGALPA
;
A
#
# COMPACT_ATOMS: atom_id res chain seq x y z
N MET A 1 42.21 -21.64 40.59
CA MET A 1 43.25 -21.57 39.55
C MET A 1 42.79 -22.38 38.36
N THR A 2 42.99 -21.84 37.14
CA THR A 2 42.98 -22.52 35.81
C THR A 2 41.57 -22.84 35.25
N ALA A 3 40.95 -22.08 34.32
CA ALA A 3 41.25 -21.87 32.88
C ALA A 3 41.30 -23.20 32.10
N ALA A 4 40.78 -23.40 30.89
CA ALA A 4 39.91 -22.70 29.94
C ALA A 4 39.66 -23.75 28.83
N LEU A 5 38.56 -23.71 28.09
CA LEU A 5 38.57 -24.09 26.67
C LEU A 5 37.36 -23.50 25.95
N SER A 6 37.72 -22.74 24.94
CA SER A 6 36.90 -21.92 24.06
C SER A 6 36.43 -22.78 22.89
N SER A 7 35.14 -22.68 22.54
CA SER A 7 34.66 -23.11 21.23
C SER A 7 33.76 -22.02 20.65
N ARG A 8 34.36 -21.32 19.70
CA ARG A 8 33.87 -20.18 18.92
C ARG A 8 32.51 -20.48 18.28
N SER A 9 31.50 -19.68 18.62
CA SER A 9 30.29 -19.57 17.79
C SER A 9 30.49 -18.46 16.77
N THR A 10 30.43 -18.84 15.49
CA THR A 10 30.70 -18.03 14.32
C THR A 10 29.60 -16.97 14.11
N LYS A 11 30.06 -15.74 13.85
CA LYS A 11 29.25 -14.55 13.52
C LYS A 11 28.22 -14.86 12.43
N LYS A 12 26.93 -14.80 12.77
CA LYS A 12 25.84 -14.65 11.79
C LYS A 12 25.55 -13.16 11.57
N ALA A 13 25.46 -12.82 10.29
CA ALA A 13 25.41 -11.47 9.73
C ALA A 13 24.32 -10.55 10.34
N PRO A 14 24.56 -9.22 10.35
CA PRO A 14 23.57 -8.23 10.74
C PRO A 14 22.57 -8.04 9.60
N GLN A 15 21.56 -8.92 9.51
CA GLN A 15 20.48 -8.72 8.56
C GLN A 15 19.51 -7.69 9.12
N LEU A 16 19.76 -6.43 8.72
CA LEU A 16 18.77 -5.40 8.39
C LEU A 16 17.45 -5.56 9.15
N ALA A 17 17.47 -5.15 10.42
CA ALA A 17 16.26 -4.69 11.08
C ALA A 17 15.78 -3.45 10.30
N LEU A 18 15.01 -3.67 9.23
CA LEU A 18 14.08 -2.67 8.73
C LEU A 18 13.18 -2.35 9.91
N ARG A 19 13.51 -1.27 10.60
CA ARG A 19 12.62 -0.54 11.48
C ARG A 19 11.44 -0.13 10.61
N LEU A 20 10.44 -1.01 10.49
CA LEU A 20 9.09 -0.56 10.24
C LEU A 20 8.79 0.36 11.42
N GLY A 21 8.82 1.66 11.16
CA GLY A 21 8.17 2.63 12.01
C GLY A 21 6.72 2.18 12.12
N ALA A 22 6.42 1.46 13.19
CA ALA A 22 5.08 1.47 13.74
C ALA A 22 4.79 2.95 13.94
N LEU A 23 3.95 3.51 13.06
CA LEU A 23 3.32 4.79 13.33
C LEU A 23 2.70 4.63 14.73
N PRO A 24 3.03 5.50 15.69
CA PRO A 24 2.46 5.36 17.01
C PRO A 24 0.94 5.35 16.85
N ASP A 25 0.27 4.38 17.48
CA ASP A 25 -1.15 4.48 17.86
C ASP A 25 -1.28 5.60 18.91
N CYS A 26 -0.69 6.77 18.63
CA CYS A 26 -1.02 7.99 19.33
C CYS A 26 -2.46 8.25 18.90
N ALA A 27 -3.38 8.21 19.86
CA ALA A 27 -4.75 8.61 19.62
C ALA A 27 -4.71 10.00 18.99
N ILE A 28 -4.88 10.05 17.67
CA ILE A 28 -4.95 11.30 16.95
C ILE A 28 -6.21 11.97 17.48
N ASP A 29 -6.06 13.16 18.05
CA ASP A 29 -7.20 13.99 18.42
C ASP A 29 -7.85 14.50 17.13
N TRP A 30 -8.78 13.71 16.60
CA TRP A 30 -9.47 14.01 15.35
C TRP A 30 -10.39 15.23 15.53
N CYS A 31 -10.01 16.32 14.88
CA CYS A 31 -10.74 17.59 14.89
C CYS A 31 -10.53 18.34 13.56
N ASP A 32 -11.26 19.44 13.37
CA ASP A 32 -10.97 20.34 12.24
C ASP A 32 -9.53 20.88 12.33
N GLY A 33 -8.80 20.79 11.22
CA GLY A 33 -7.40 21.19 11.14
C GLY A 33 -6.39 20.09 11.49
N VAL A 34 -6.84 18.88 11.87
CA VAL A 34 -5.92 17.79 12.22
C VAL A 34 -5.00 17.41 11.06
N GLY A 35 -3.74 17.15 11.38
CA GLY A 35 -2.72 16.71 10.43
C GLY A 35 -2.82 15.21 10.16
N ILE A 36 -2.89 14.82 8.88
CA ILE A 36 -2.81 13.43 8.43
C ILE A 36 -1.70 13.30 7.38
N VAL A 37 -1.12 12.11 7.24
CA VAL A 37 -0.05 11.88 6.26
C VAL A 37 -0.62 11.24 4.99
N TYR A 38 -0.32 11.85 3.84
CA TYR A 38 -0.67 11.38 2.51
C TYR A 38 0.53 11.56 1.57
N LEU A 39 0.95 10.48 0.91
CA LEU A 39 2.10 10.44 0.02
C LEU A 39 3.37 11.03 0.66
N GLY A 40 3.61 10.75 1.95
CA GLY A 40 4.72 11.29 2.72
C GLY A 40 4.65 12.80 2.99
N ARG A 41 3.53 13.46 2.67
CA ARG A 41 3.25 14.87 2.97
C ARG A 41 2.17 14.97 4.03
N GLU A 42 2.21 16.04 4.80
CA GLU A 42 1.15 16.34 5.76
C GLU A 42 0.01 17.08 5.06
N LEU A 43 -1.22 16.64 5.31
CA LEU A 43 -2.46 17.29 4.90
C LEU A 43 -3.20 17.74 6.15
N ARG A 44 -3.93 18.84 6.03
CA ARG A 44 -4.86 19.30 7.07
C ARG A 44 -6.28 18.91 6.72
N VAL A 45 -6.96 18.26 7.63
CA VAL A 45 -8.39 17.96 7.47
C VAL A 45 -9.18 19.25 7.66
N ARG A 46 -10.14 19.51 6.76
CA ARG A 46 -11.06 20.64 6.83
C ARG A 46 -12.49 20.13 6.74
N LEU A 47 -13.31 20.49 7.70
CA LEU A 47 -14.75 20.18 7.69
C LEU A 47 -15.49 21.27 6.94
N GLY A 48 -16.42 20.87 6.10
CA GLY A 48 -17.29 21.83 5.41
C GLY A 48 -18.30 21.13 4.52
N THR A 49 -19.47 21.74 4.40
CA THR A 49 -20.55 21.25 3.53
C THR A 49 -20.47 21.81 2.10
N ALA A 50 -19.41 22.56 1.79
CA ALA A 50 -19.19 23.13 0.47
C ALA A 50 -18.96 22.06 -0.61
N HIS A 51 -18.42 20.90 -0.21
CA HIS A 51 -18.22 19.75 -1.10
C HIS A 51 -19.25 18.67 -0.79
N THR A 52 -19.70 17.96 -1.83
CA THR A 52 -20.57 16.79 -1.70
C THR A 52 -19.77 15.50 -1.47
N VAL A 53 -18.49 15.51 -1.82
CA VAL A 53 -17.54 14.39 -1.68
C VAL A 53 -16.23 14.90 -1.10
N ALA A 54 -15.45 14.01 -0.47
CA ALA A 54 -14.15 14.38 0.07
C ALA A 54 -13.17 14.79 -1.06
N ALA A 55 -12.60 15.99 -0.93
CA ALA A 55 -11.79 16.62 -1.97
C ALA A 55 -10.45 17.11 -1.40
N LEU A 56 -9.38 16.92 -2.17
CA LEU A 56 -8.04 17.42 -1.81
C LEU A 56 -7.75 18.70 -2.58
N GLU A 57 -7.58 19.82 -1.87
CA GLU A 57 -7.24 21.13 -2.42
C GLU A 57 -5.90 21.60 -1.84
N GLY A 58 -4.84 21.41 -2.63
CA GLY A 58 -3.48 21.69 -2.19
C GLY A 58 -3.08 20.78 -1.03
N GLU A 59 -2.98 21.35 0.17
CA GLU A 59 -2.62 20.63 1.41
C GLU A 59 -3.82 20.46 2.35
N ASN A 60 -5.03 20.81 1.91
CA ASN A 60 -6.25 20.67 2.69
C ASN A 60 -7.12 19.54 2.16
N LEU A 61 -7.45 18.57 3.02
CA LEU A 61 -8.44 17.56 2.74
C LEU A 61 -9.80 18.04 3.26
N HIS A 62 -10.68 18.43 2.34
CA HIS A 62 -12.04 18.81 2.65
C HIS A 62 -12.92 17.57 2.80
N LEU A 63 -13.48 17.37 3.99
CA LEU A 63 -14.46 16.32 4.27
C LEU A 63 -15.87 16.92 4.27
N PRO A 64 -16.85 16.28 3.60
CA PRO A 64 -18.24 16.73 3.50
C PRO A 64 -18.98 16.46 4.82
N LEU A 65 -18.48 17.02 5.90
CA LEU A 65 -18.97 16.85 7.26
C LEU A 65 -19.35 18.21 7.86
N PRO A 66 -20.39 18.26 8.69
CA PRO A 66 -20.72 19.47 9.45
C PRO A 66 -19.60 19.77 10.48
N PRO A 67 -19.43 21.04 10.87
CA PRO A 67 -18.41 21.42 11.86
C PRO A 67 -18.65 20.78 13.24
N GLU A 68 -19.87 20.35 13.54
CA GLU A 68 -20.24 19.61 14.77
C GLU A 68 -19.96 18.10 14.68
N ALA A 69 -19.32 17.62 13.61
CA ALA A 69 -18.98 16.21 13.46
C ALA A 69 -18.08 15.72 14.60
N SER A 70 -18.37 14.54 15.12
CA SER A 70 -17.56 13.92 16.17
C SER A 70 -16.19 13.49 15.63
N ALA A 71 -15.19 13.45 16.52
CA ALA A 71 -13.84 12.94 16.22
C ALA A 71 -13.86 11.59 15.45
N ARG A 72 -14.76 10.69 15.85
CA ARG A 72 -14.93 9.39 15.19
C ARG A 72 -15.45 9.51 13.75
N GLN A 73 -16.42 10.38 13.50
CA GLN A 73 -16.94 10.60 12.14
C GLN A 73 -15.88 11.22 11.22
N ILE A 74 -15.06 12.12 11.77
CA ILE A 74 -13.94 12.74 11.06
C ILE A 74 -12.91 11.66 10.71
N GLN A 75 -12.52 10.82 11.67
CA GLN A 75 -11.63 9.69 11.45
C GLN A 75 -12.16 8.74 10.36
N ASP A 76 -13.39 8.26 10.52
CA ASP A 76 -14.00 7.29 9.60
C ASP A 76 -14.04 7.84 8.16
N SER A 77 -14.35 9.13 8.01
CA SER A 77 -14.41 9.81 6.71
C SER A 77 -13.02 10.03 6.10
N ALA A 78 -12.04 10.44 6.91
CA ALA A 78 -10.65 10.59 6.47
C ALA A 78 -10.06 9.24 6.05
N GLU A 79 -10.27 8.19 6.85
CA GLU A 79 -9.82 6.83 6.53
C GLU A 79 -10.54 6.24 5.32
N ALA A 80 -11.84 6.55 5.13
CA ALA A 80 -12.57 6.18 3.91
C ALA A 80 -11.94 6.82 2.67
N TRP A 81 -11.62 8.11 2.74
CA TRP A 81 -10.96 8.82 1.66
C TRP A 81 -9.55 8.24 1.38
N LEU A 82 -8.73 8.02 2.42
CA LEU A 82 -7.39 7.42 2.26
C LEU A 82 -7.43 6.03 1.61
N ARG A 83 -8.42 5.20 1.97
CA ARG A 83 -8.64 3.89 1.36
C ARG A 83 -8.94 4.00 -0.14
N GLN A 84 -9.83 4.92 -0.52
CA GLN A 84 -10.16 5.17 -1.93
C GLN A 84 -8.94 5.66 -2.71
N GLN A 85 -8.19 6.62 -2.16
CA GLN A 85 -6.97 7.12 -2.79
C GLN A 85 -5.89 6.05 -2.92
N CYS A 86 -5.75 5.16 -1.94
CA CYS A 86 -4.81 4.04 -2.01
C CYS A 86 -5.10 3.14 -3.22
N VAL A 87 -6.35 2.72 -3.39
CA VAL A 87 -6.76 1.88 -4.53
C VAL A 87 -6.49 2.62 -5.85
N ALA A 88 -7.00 3.83 -6.00
CA ALA A 88 -6.87 4.62 -7.23
C ALA A 88 -5.40 4.88 -7.60
N TYR A 89 -4.55 5.21 -6.62
CA TYR A 89 -3.14 5.47 -6.84
C TYR A 89 -2.39 4.21 -7.28
N VAL A 90 -2.65 3.07 -6.61
CA VAL A 90 -2.03 1.80 -6.95
C VAL A 90 -2.47 1.34 -8.34
N GLU A 91 -3.77 1.40 -8.67
CA GLU A 91 -4.28 1.10 -10.01
C GLU A 91 -3.63 1.96 -11.09
N THR A 92 -3.49 3.26 -10.82
CA THR A 92 -2.82 4.20 -11.72
C THR A 92 -1.35 3.82 -11.93
N LEU A 93 -0.62 3.47 -10.87
CA LEU A 93 0.76 3.00 -10.98
C LEU A 93 0.86 1.72 -11.82
N PHE A 94 -0.03 0.74 -11.61
CA PHE A 94 -0.05 -0.48 -12.41
C PHE A 94 -0.32 -0.18 -13.89
N ALA A 95 -1.30 0.67 -14.20
CA ALA A 95 -1.62 1.06 -15.56
C ALA A 95 -0.45 1.80 -16.25
N GLN A 96 0.21 2.72 -15.55
CA GLN A 96 1.38 3.45 -16.06
C GLN A 96 2.56 2.51 -16.34
N ASN A 97 2.84 1.56 -15.45
CA ASN A 97 3.92 0.60 -15.61
C ASN A 97 3.64 -0.38 -16.76
N GLN A 98 2.39 -0.80 -16.95
CA GLN A 98 2.00 -1.62 -18.10
C GLN A 98 2.24 -0.90 -19.43
N ASN A 99 1.92 0.40 -19.50
CA ASN A 99 2.19 1.19 -20.70
C ASN A 99 3.70 1.35 -20.99
N ARG A 100 4.54 1.37 -19.95
CA ARG A 100 6.01 1.44 -20.10
C ARG A 100 6.64 0.11 -20.50
N GLN A 101 6.11 -0.99 -20.00
CA GLN A 101 6.60 -2.33 -20.35
C GLN A 101 5.97 -2.78 -21.66
N LEU A 102 6.60 -2.38 -22.78
CA LEU A 102 6.26 -2.75 -24.15
C LEU A 102 6.22 -4.28 -24.43
N VAL A 103 6.46 -5.13 -23.43
CA VAL A 103 6.82 -6.55 -23.57
C VAL A 103 6.01 -7.50 -22.64
N LEU A 104 4.95 -7.04 -21.97
CA LEU A 104 4.08 -7.95 -21.20
C LEU A 104 2.91 -8.47 -22.07
N VAL A 105 2.91 -9.79 -22.28
CA VAL A 105 1.98 -10.59 -23.10
C VAL A 105 0.50 -10.45 -22.65
N THR A 106 0.22 -9.84 -21.50
CA THR A 106 -1.15 -9.52 -21.07
C THR A 106 -1.27 -8.11 -20.49
N ARG A 107 -1.92 -7.19 -21.24
CA ARG A 107 -2.26 -5.82 -20.81
C ARG A 107 -3.46 -5.75 -19.87
N ARG A 108 -3.58 -6.69 -18.93
CA ARG A 108 -4.68 -6.67 -17.95
C ARG A 108 -4.19 -6.03 -16.67
N SER A 109 -4.77 -4.89 -16.29
CA SER A 109 -4.63 -4.35 -14.94
C SER A 109 -5.13 -5.37 -13.93
N PRO A 110 -4.34 -5.70 -12.88
CA PRO A 110 -4.84 -6.55 -11.82
C PRO A 110 -5.97 -5.83 -11.05
N GLN A 111 -6.90 -6.59 -10.50
CA GLN A 111 -7.84 -6.10 -9.51
C GLN A 111 -7.08 -5.76 -8.22
N VAL A 112 -7.28 -4.54 -7.73
CA VAL A 112 -6.68 -4.08 -6.47
C VAL A 112 -7.72 -4.19 -5.36
N LEU A 113 -7.41 -5.00 -4.35
CA LEU A 113 -8.21 -5.19 -3.15
C LEU A 113 -7.52 -4.58 -1.93
N LEU A 114 -8.31 -4.15 -0.94
CA LEU A 114 -7.77 -3.64 0.31
C LEU A 114 -7.56 -4.76 1.32
N SER A 115 -6.42 -4.71 2.01
CA SER A 115 -6.14 -5.51 3.20
C SER A 115 -6.31 -4.67 4.45
N PHE A 116 -7.06 -5.20 5.42
CA PHE A 116 -7.35 -4.56 6.70
C PHE A 116 -6.51 -5.14 7.85
N ALA A 117 -5.67 -6.13 7.57
CA ALA A 117 -4.85 -6.76 8.60
C ALA A 117 -3.69 -5.85 9.00
N ALA A 118 -3.55 -5.59 10.30
CA ALA A 118 -2.53 -4.69 10.87
C ALA A 118 -1.08 -5.09 10.52
N ARG A 119 -0.84 -6.39 10.27
CA ARG A 119 0.48 -6.93 9.91
C ARG A 119 0.57 -7.44 8.47
N ALA A 120 -0.36 -7.05 7.60
CA ALA A 120 -0.27 -7.39 6.19
C ALA A 120 0.94 -6.68 5.54
N PRO A 121 1.61 -7.33 4.58
CA PRO A 121 2.55 -6.63 3.72
C PRO A 121 1.86 -5.45 3.01
N TRP A 122 2.64 -4.44 2.65
CA TRP A 122 2.11 -3.24 1.98
C TRP A 122 1.38 -3.56 0.69
N ILE A 123 1.94 -4.45 -0.13
CA ILE A 123 1.31 -5.03 -1.31
C ILE A 123 1.65 -6.53 -1.34
N SER A 124 0.64 -7.37 -1.50
CA SER A 124 0.76 -8.81 -1.76
C SER A 124 0.04 -9.18 -3.05
N VAL A 125 0.60 -10.14 -3.77
CA VAL A 125 -0.02 -10.73 -4.95
C VAL A 125 -0.69 -12.03 -4.52
N ASP A 126 -2.00 -12.14 -4.73
CA ASP A 126 -2.75 -13.35 -4.39
C ASP A 126 -2.72 -14.34 -5.55
N ASP A 127 -2.99 -13.85 -6.75
CA ASP A 127 -3.06 -14.64 -7.99
C ASP A 127 -2.57 -13.81 -9.19
N ALA A 128 -2.65 -14.36 -10.41
CA ALA A 128 -2.18 -13.70 -11.63
C ALA A 128 -2.93 -12.39 -11.99
N ASN A 129 -4.07 -12.13 -11.38
CA ASN A 129 -4.95 -10.99 -11.62
C ASN A 129 -5.34 -10.21 -10.35
N THR A 130 -5.06 -10.70 -9.15
CA THR A 130 -5.49 -10.07 -7.90
C THR A 130 -4.31 -9.64 -7.04
N VAL A 131 -4.33 -8.39 -6.60
CA VAL A 131 -3.35 -7.80 -5.68
C VAL A 131 -4.08 -7.24 -4.47
N ARG A 132 -3.59 -7.54 -3.27
CA ARG A 132 -4.03 -6.87 -2.04
C ARG A 132 -3.04 -5.80 -1.62
N CYS A 133 -3.54 -4.64 -1.25
CA CYS A 133 -2.74 -3.56 -0.69
C CYS A 133 -3.25 -3.16 0.69
N ASN A 134 -2.35 -2.93 1.64
CA ASN A 134 -2.71 -2.32 2.91
C ASN A 134 -2.89 -0.82 2.70
N TRP A 135 -4.06 -0.29 3.07
CA TRP A 135 -4.41 1.10 2.79
C TRP A 135 -3.46 2.12 3.44
N ARG A 136 -2.79 1.77 4.54
CA ARG A 136 -1.79 2.63 5.19
C ARG A 136 -0.54 2.86 4.32
N LEU A 137 -0.42 2.13 3.20
CA LEU A 137 0.59 2.38 2.18
C LEU A 137 0.51 3.80 1.63
N ILE A 138 -0.69 4.38 1.50
CA ILE A 138 -0.86 5.72 0.92
C ILE A 138 -0.23 6.83 1.76
N ALA A 139 0.06 6.58 3.05
CA ALA A 139 0.79 7.51 3.90
C ALA A 139 2.31 7.50 3.63
N GLN A 140 2.84 6.47 2.97
CA GLN A 140 4.27 6.37 2.68
C GLN A 140 4.68 7.33 1.56
N ALA A 141 5.97 7.63 1.47
CA ALA A 141 6.50 8.45 0.37
C ALA A 141 6.25 7.77 -0.99
N PRO A 142 6.04 8.53 -2.08
CA PRO A 142 5.75 7.97 -3.41
C PRO A 142 6.80 6.97 -3.89
N GLN A 143 8.07 7.20 -3.55
CA GLN A 143 9.17 6.31 -3.87
C GLN A 143 9.03 4.95 -3.19
N THR A 144 8.65 4.92 -1.91
CA THR A 144 8.40 3.68 -1.17
C THR A 144 7.22 2.92 -1.76
N ILE A 145 6.13 3.63 -2.10
CA ILE A 145 4.96 3.02 -2.74
C ILE A 145 5.35 2.39 -4.08
N ALA A 146 6.11 3.12 -4.92
CA ALA A 146 6.58 2.63 -6.20
C ALA A 146 7.45 1.37 -6.07
N GLN A 147 8.37 1.33 -5.10
CA GLN A 147 9.21 0.15 -4.84
C GLN A 147 8.37 -1.10 -4.50
N HIS A 148 7.33 -0.95 -3.69
CA HIS A 148 6.41 -2.05 -3.36
C HIS A 148 5.57 -2.47 -4.56
N ALA A 149 5.09 -1.51 -5.36
CA ALA A 149 4.34 -1.77 -6.58
C ALA A 149 5.18 -2.52 -7.62
N ASP A 150 6.43 -2.12 -7.83
CA ASP A 150 7.36 -2.79 -8.76
C ASP A 150 7.66 -4.23 -8.34
N LYS A 151 7.83 -4.46 -7.03
CA LYS A 151 8.01 -5.82 -6.50
C LYS A 151 6.78 -6.69 -6.80
N ALA A 152 5.58 -6.17 -6.54
CA ALA A 152 4.34 -6.88 -6.81
C ALA A 152 4.14 -7.13 -8.31
N LEU A 153 4.48 -6.16 -9.17
CA LEU A 153 4.39 -6.32 -10.61
C LEU A 153 5.31 -7.42 -11.14
N ARG A 154 6.55 -7.53 -10.62
CA ARG A 154 7.45 -8.65 -10.96
C ARG A 154 6.86 -10.00 -10.57
N GLN A 155 6.28 -10.09 -9.37
CA GLN A 155 5.63 -11.33 -8.89
C GLN A 155 4.42 -11.71 -9.76
N LEU A 156 3.54 -10.75 -10.06
CA LEU A 156 2.42 -10.93 -10.98
C LEU A 156 2.86 -11.41 -12.36
N SER A 157 3.92 -10.79 -12.90
CA SER A 157 4.45 -11.15 -14.22
C SER A 157 4.96 -12.59 -14.25
N ALA A 158 5.63 -13.04 -13.18
CA ALA A 158 6.07 -14.41 -13.05
C ALA A 158 4.89 -15.39 -13.01
N LEU A 159 3.84 -15.11 -12.21
CA LEU A 159 2.64 -15.95 -12.12
C LEU A 159 1.89 -16.05 -13.46
N ARG A 160 1.81 -14.95 -14.21
CA ARG A 160 1.20 -14.93 -15.55
C ARG A 160 1.96 -15.80 -16.53
N GLN A 161 3.29 -15.72 -16.52
CA GLN A 161 4.15 -16.55 -17.39
C GLN A 161 4.00 -18.03 -17.07
N THR A 162 3.99 -18.41 -15.78
CA THR A 162 3.81 -19.82 -15.39
C THR A 162 2.46 -20.36 -15.83
N ASN A 163 1.39 -19.56 -15.74
CA ASN A 163 0.06 -19.99 -16.16
C ASN A 163 0.02 -20.20 -17.69
N THR A 164 0.63 -19.28 -18.46
CA THR A 164 0.76 -19.42 -19.91
C THR A 164 1.59 -20.66 -20.32
N THR A 165 2.66 -20.97 -19.58
CA THR A 165 3.48 -22.16 -19.88
C THR A 165 2.70 -23.46 -19.65
N VAL A 166 1.91 -23.56 -18.57
CA VAL A 166 1.10 -24.76 -18.30
C VAL A 166 0.05 -24.98 -19.40
N ASP A 167 -0.61 -23.93 -19.87
CA ASP A 167 -1.57 -24.01 -20.98
C ASP A 167 -0.91 -24.49 -22.29
N MET A 168 0.35 -24.11 -22.55
CA MET A 168 1.07 -24.50 -23.77
C MET A 168 1.46 -25.98 -23.80
N PHE A 169 1.71 -26.59 -22.65
CA PHE A 169 2.11 -28.00 -22.54
C PHE A 169 0.93 -28.95 -22.24
N GLY A 170 -0.28 -28.43 -22.04
CA GLY A 170 -1.46 -29.20 -21.61
C GLY A 170 -2.47 -29.62 -22.68
N ALA A 171 -2.31 -29.21 -23.94
CA ALA A 171 -3.27 -29.51 -25.01
C ALA A 171 -2.69 -30.45 -26.09
N LEU A 172 -2.71 -31.75 -25.82
CA LEU A 172 -2.70 -32.78 -26.87
C LEU A 172 -4.09 -33.42 -26.88
N PRO A 173 -4.97 -33.11 -27.86
CA PRO A 173 -6.18 -33.88 -28.04
C PRO A 173 -5.81 -35.29 -28.52
N ALA A 174 -6.42 -36.30 -27.90
CA ALA A 174 -6.41 -37.68 -28.36
C ALA A 174 -7.31 -37.86 -29.60
#